data_AF-A0A7W1EYB5-F1
#
_entry.id   AF-A0A7W1EYB5-F1
#
_cell.length_a   1.000
_cell.length_b   1.000
_cell.length_c   1.000
_cell.angle_alpha   90.00
_cell.angle_beta   90.00
_cell.angle_gamma   90.00
#
_symmetry.space_group_name_H-M   'P 1'
#
loop_
_entity.id
_entity.type
_entity.pdbx_description
1 polymer ?
#
loop_
_entity_poly.entity_id
_entity_poly.type
_entity_poly.pdbx_seq_one_letter_code
_entity_poly.pdbx_strand_id
1 'polypeptide(L)'
;MKRNYPIFALALVLFLSACNGSKKYFKAAERLEKQGLVNEAAEYYLESLQRKPTNVDARVKLKSVGQKYASNLASDFFRNYNTQQVESSLESFEKLKEFSGKTAALSVIMDYPKTYEDDYQKMIETYCSKNYNQAYSMVNQKKYNEAITYINNIKKYNPNYKTTQQLEITSYCEPLYQTAIISLETKNYTSALVTLSKIKSRTENYKDYKELYDLSVAQQTKSFILLQPKDGGISDEKEIEDYMFNSFNQIATQKFSNIKIINNTPFQEGAGSDMLNGSNNVDLIQAIRKATDADYFYTYDITNKKELNTGPAKSPYTAYNEVKTRINDTLTKTEYKPVSYNLVKGSRTYSYDYKYKIINAFSNQIVSSQSQNMMSQDAMEYNEFAKTFSGNTNTLFPYNPQQTAGAAQYNPKNWRGMFTAKNTLKSFEELKSDVNNKTVNFFTSSVLNNIK
;
A
#
# COMPACT_ATOMS: atom_id res chain seq x y z
N MET A 1 1.02 -45.07 -23.95
CA MET A 1 -0.32 -44.59 -23.55
C MET A 1 -0.50 -44.86 -22.05
N LYS A 2 -0.20 -43.86 -21.20
CA LYS A 2 -0.34 -43.98 -19.74
C LYS A 2 -1.69 -43.36 -19.32
N ARG A 3 -2.44 -44.15 -18.57
CA ARG A 3 -3.86 -44.00 -18.30
C ARG A 3 -4.05 -43.20 -17.00
N ASN A 4 -4.24 -41.89 -17.14
CA ASN A 4 -4.44 -40.97 -16.02
C ASN A 4 -5.91 -40.99 -15.55
N TYR A 5 -6.26 -41.89 -14.63
CA TYR A 5 -7.60 -41.94 -14.00
C TYR A 5 -7.70 -41.62 -12.49
N PRO A 6 -6.68 -41.15 -11.73
CA PRO A 6 -6.93 -40.86 -10.31
C PRO A 6 -7.42 -39.43 -10.03
N ILE A 7 -7.26 -38.47 -10.94
CA ILE A 7 -7.62 -37.05 -10.68
C ILE A 7 -9.12 -36.78 -10.88
N PHE A 8 -9.80 -37.52 -11.76
CA PHE A 8 -11.23 -37.34 -12.02
C PHE A 8 -12.12 -37.95 -10.91
N ALA A 9 -11.63 -38.96 -10.19
CA ALA A 9 -12.37 -39.60 -9.09
C ALA A 9 -12.40 -38.74 -7.81
N LEU A 10 -11.36 -37.93 -7.55
CA LEU A 10 -11.28 -37.10 -6.35
C LEU A 10 -12.17 -35.84 -6.43
N ALA A 11 -12.37 -35.29 -7.64
CA ALA A 11 -13.32 -34.20 -7.87
C ALA A 11 -14.78 -34.64 -7.74
N LEU A 12 -15.11 -35.89 -8.12
CA LEU A 12 -16.47 -36.43 -8.03
C LEU A 12 -16.93 -36.71 -6.59
N VAL A 13 -16.00 -37.05 -5.69
CA VAL A 13 -16.29 -37.28 -4.26
C VAL A 13 -16.57 -35.97 -3.51
N LEU A 14 -15.99 -34.85 -3.93
CA LEU A 14 -16.29 -33.53 -3.35
C LEU A 14 -17.67 -32.97 -3.77
N PHE A 15 -18.24 -33.41 -4.89
CA PHE A 15 -19.61 -33.07 -5.29
C PHE A 15 -20.69 -33.90 -4.57
N LEU A 16 -20.37 -35.08 -4.06
CA LEU A 16 -21.34 -35.96 -3.38
C LEU A 16 -21.60 -35.58 -1.91
N SER A 17 -20.70 -34.81 -1.29
CA SER A 17 -20.86 -34.28 0.07
C SER A 17 -21.87 -33.12 0.17
N ALA A 18 -22.19 -32.46 -0.95
CA ALA A 18 -23.15 -31.35 -0.99
C ALA A 18 -24.63 -31.82 -0.97
N CYS A 19 -24.90 -33.07 -1.33
CA CYS A 19 -26.27 -33.59 -1.48
C CYS A 19 -26.94 -34.04 -0.17
N ASN A 20 -26.23 -34.15 0.95
CA ASN A 20 -26.78 -34.71 2.19
C ASN A 20 -27.23 -33.67 3.23
N GLY A 21 -26.96 -32.37 2.98
CA GLY A 21 -27.32 -31.30 3.91
C GLY A 21 -28.84 -31.08 4.02
N SER A 22 -29.51 -30.86 2.89
CA SER A 22 -30.95 -30.52 2.87
C SER A 22 -31.83 -31.55 3.60
N LYS A 23 -31.64 -32.85 3.33
CA LYS A 23 -32.44 -33.92 3.97
C LYS A 23 -32.24 -33.99 5.49
N LYS A 24 -31.04 -33.67 5.99
CA LYS A 24 -30.75 -33.61 7.43
C LYS A 24 -31.53 -32.47 8.09
N TYR A 25 -31.49 -31.26 7.52
CA TYR A 25 -32.22 -30.10 8.04
C TYR A 25 -33.74 -30.31 7.97
N PHE A 26 -34.24 -30.89 6.89
CA PHE A 26 -35.66 -31.24 6.76
C PHE A 26 -36.13 -32.18 7.88
N LYS A 27 -35.40 -33.29 8.11
CA LYS A 27 -35.75 -34.24 9.18
C LYS A 27 -35.65 -33.64 10.58
N ALA A 28 -34.70 -32.74 10.80
CA ALA A 28 -34.58 -32.02 12.07
C ALA A 28 -35.78 -31.07 12.26
N ALA A 29 -36.16 -30.32 11.22
CA ALA A 29 -37.35 -29.47 11.23
C ALA A 29 -38.62 -30.27 11.56
N GLU A 30 -38.83 -31.46 10.98
CA GLU A 30 -39.99 -32.30 11.29
C GLU A 30 -40.03 -32.75 12.75
N ARG A 31 -38.87 -32.98 13.39
CA ARG A 31 -38.82 -33.34 14.81
C ARG A 31 -39.18 -32.15 15.69
N LEU A 32 -38.63 -30.97 15.38
CA LEU A 32 -38.93 -29.72 16.07
C LEU A 32 -40.42 -29.36 15.93
N GLU A 33 -40.97 -29.49 14.72
CA GLU A 33 -42.39 -29.27 14.43
C GLU A 33 -43.27 -30.20 15.29
N LYS A 34 -42.94 -31.49 15.36
CA LYS A 34 -43.67 -32.47 16.20
C LYS A 34 -43.59 -32.17 17.70
N GLN A 35 -42.54 -31.49 18.14
CA GLN A 35 -42.36 -31.04 19.53
C GLN A 35 -43.04 -29.69 19.82
N GLY A 36 -43.65 -29.05 18.81
CA GLY A 36 -44.28 -27.74 18.94
C GLY A 36 -43.31 -26.55 18.85
N LEU A 37 -42.04 -26.80 18.52
CA LEU A 37 -40.99 -25.78 18.35
C LEU A 37 -41.09 -25.17 16.94
N VAL A 38 -42.16 -24.39 16.73
CA VAL A 38 -42.56 -23.87 15.41
C VAL A 38 -41.53 -22.91 14.81
N ASN A 39 -40.92 -22.06 15.64
CA ASN A 39 -39.99 -21.02 15.18
C ASN A 39 -38.70 -21.66 14.65
N GLU A 40 -38.13 -22.57 15.42
CA GLU A 40 -36.93 -23.32 15.09
C GLU A 40 -37.19 -24.26 13.90
N ALA A 41 -38.37 -24.90 13.85
CA ALA A 41 -38.74 -25.72 12.70
C ALA A 41 -38.78 -24.92 11.40
N ALA A 42 -39.35 -23.70 11.42
CA ALA A 42 -39.41 -22.82 10.25
C ALA A 42 -38.01 -22.45 9.73
N GLU A 43 -37.06 -22.12 10.61
CA GLU A 43 -35.69 -21.81 10.23
C GLU A 43 -34.96 -23.03 9.64
N TYR A 44 -35.18 -24.22 10.19
CA TYR A 44 -34.60 -25.45 9.64
C TYR A 44 -35.23 -25.85 8.29
N TYR A 45 -36.52 -25.57 8.07
CA TYR A 45 -37.14 -25.74 6.75
C TYR A 45 -36.58 -24.74 5.73
N LEU A 46 -36.33 -23.49 6.15
CA LEU A 46 -35.68 -22.47 5.33
C LEU A 46 -34.26 -22.92 4.92
N GLU A 47 -33.44 -23.34 5.87
CA GLU A 47 -32.07 -23.83 5.62
C GLU A 47 -32.06 -25.07 4.70
N SER A 48 -33.01 -25.99 4.90
CA SER A 48 -33.20 -27.15 4.03
C SER A 48 -33.47 -26.75 2.58
N LEU A 49 -34.34 -25.75 2.37
CA LEU A 49 -34.70 -25.25 1.05
C LEU A 49 -33.57 -24.41 0.42
N GLN A 50 -32.84 -23.61 1.18
CA GLN A 50 -31.67 -22.87 0.69
C GLN A 50 -30.60 -23.81 0.14
N ARG A 51 -30.35 -24.94 0.82
CA ARG A 51 -29.37 -25.94 0.39
C ARG A 51 -29.81 -26.74 -0.82
N LYS A 52 -31.12 -26.93 -1.01
CA LYS A 52 -31.69 -27.60 -2.17
C LYS A 52 -32.98 -26.88 -2.60
N PRO A 53 -32.89 -25.86 -3.46
CA PRO A 53 -34.07 -25.08 -3.89
C PRO A 53 -35.15 -25.90 -4.60
N THR A 54 -34.78 -27.07 -5.14
CA THR A 54 -35.68 -28.05 -5.77
C THR A 54 -36.39 -28.98 -4.76
N ASN A 55 -36.16 -28.82 -3.46
CA ASN A 55 -36.83 -29.61 -2.42
C ASN A 55 -38.28 -29.13 -2.23
N VAL A 56 -39.21 -29.77 -2.95
CA VAL A 56 -40.65 -29.44 -2.91
C VAL A 56 -41.23 -29.63 -1.52
N ASP A 57 -40.86 -30.69 -0.80
CA ASP A 57 -41.37 -30.97 0.55
C ASP A 57 -40.97 -29.88 1.53
N ALA A 58 -39.69 -29.47 1.51
CA ALA A 58 -39.19 -28.36 2.33
C ALA A 58 -39.92 -27.05 1.99
N ARG A 59 -40.21 -26.81 0.70
CA ARG A 59 -40.96 -25.62 0.26
C ARG A 59 -42.39 -25.61 0.80
N VAL A 60 -43.10 -26.73 0.70
CA VAL A 60 -44.48 -26.87 1.19
C VAL A 60 -44.53 -26.70 2.71
N LYS A 61 -43.60 -27.35 3.43
CA LYS A 61 -43.49 -27.22 4.89
C LYS A 61 -43.08 -25.82 5.32
N LEU A 62 -42.15 -25.18 4.62
CA LEU A 62 -41.78 -23.79 4.88
C LEU A 62 -42.96 -22.84 4.64
N LYS A 63 -43.81 -23.10 3.63
CA LYS A 63 -45.01 -22.28 3.40
C LYS A 63 -45.98 -22.35 4.57
N SER A 64 -46.21 -23.52 5.17
CA SER A 64 -47.17 -23.65 6.28
C SER A 64 -46.55 -23.31 7.65
N VAL A 65 -45.41 -23.91 7.99
CA VAL A 65 -44.72 -23.70 9.28
C VAL A 65 -44.04 -22.34 9.33
N GLY A 66 -43.44 -21.90 8.22
CA GLY A 66 -42.89 -20.55 8.10
C GLY A 66 -43.97 -19.47 8.19
N GLN A 67 -45.17 -19.69 7.63
CA GLN A 67 -46.27 -18.74 7.81
C GLN A 67 -46.68 -18.64 9.29
N LYS A 68 -46.72 -19.76 10.03
CA LYS A 68 -46.98 -19.71 11.49
C LYS A 68 -45.90 -18.92 12.23
N TYR A 69 -44.63 -19.11 11.88
CA TYR A 69 -43.54 -18.34 12.46
C TYR A 69 -43.66 -16.84 12.14
N ALA A 70 -43.93 -16.49 10.87
CA ALA A 70 -44.19 -15.11 10.47
C ALA A 70 -45.38 -14.50 11.21
N SER A 71 -46.48 -15.25 11.39
CA SER A 71 -47.63 -14.81 12.18
C SER A 71 -47.30 -14.63 13.67
N ASN A 72 -46.42 -15.45 14.24
CA ASN A 72 -45.93 -15.27 15.62
C ASN A 72 -45.14 -13.97 15.74
N LEU A 73 -44.18 -13.72 14.84
CA LEU A 73 -43.39 -12.48 14.81
C LEU A 73 -44.28 -11.24 14.61
N ALA A 74 -45.27 -11.33 13.72
CA ALA A 74 -46.25 -10.28 13.47
C ALA A 74 -47.14 -10.00 14.70
N SER A 75 -47.51 -11.05 15.45
CA SER A 75 -48.26 -10.92 16.70
C SER A 75 -47.43 -10.30 17.82
N ASP A 76 -46.15 -10.68 17.92
CA ASP A 76 -45.20 -10.07 18.85
C ASP A 76 -44.99 -8.59 18.54
N PHE A 77 -44.80 -8.23 17.27
CA PHE A 77 -44.75 -6.84 16.84
C PHE A 77 -46.00 -6.07 17.24
N PHE A 78 -47.20 -6.59 16.93
CA PHE A 78 -48.46 -5.96 17.28
C PHE A 78 -48.60 -5.74 18.79
N ARG A 79 -48.28 -6.76 19.60
CA ARG A 79 -48.33 -6.64 21.06
C ARG A 79 -47.36 -5.57 21.56
N ASN A 80 -46.11 -5.61 21.11
CA ASN A 80 -45.07 -4.67 21.52
C ASN A 80 -45.41 -3.23 21.10
N TYR A 81 -45.97 -3.05 19.89
CA TYR A 81 -46.41 -1.76 19.36
C TYR A 81 -47.52 -1.16 20.22
N ASN A 82 -48.58 -1.93 20.49
CA ASN A 82 -49.72 -1.46 21.28
C ASN A 82 -49.38 -1.21 22.76
N THR A 83 -48.35 -1.89 23.27
CA THR A 83 -47.82 -1.69 24.63
C THR A 83 -46.68 -0.67 24.68
N GLN A 84 -46.41 0.04 23.57
CA GLN A 84 -45.40 1.08 23.44
C GLN A 84 -43.97 0.63 23.77
N GLN A 85 -43.67 -0.67 23.60
CA GLN A 85 -42.33 -1.23 23.77
C GLN A 85 -41.53 -0.98 22.49
N VAL A 86 -40.92 0.20 22.38
CA VAL A 86 -40.27 0.69 21.14
C VAL A 86 -39.21 -0.27 20.61
N GLU A 87 -38.21 -0.59 21.42
CA GLU A 87 -37.08 -1.42 21.03
C GLU A 87 -37.53 -2.85 20.66
N SER A 88 -38.40 -3.44 21.46
CA SER A 88 -38.96 -4.78 21.20
C SER A 88 -39.86 -4.81 19.96
N SER A 89 -40.55 -3.71 19.63
CA SER A 89 -41.32 -3.58 18.39
C SER A 89 -40.38 -3.59 17.17
N LEU A 90 -39.32 -2.78 17.21
CA LEU A 90 -38.34 -2.73 16.13
C LEU A 90 -37.69 -4.10 15.90
N GLU A 91 -37.29 -4.78 16.98
CA GLU A 91 -36.67 -6.11 16.91
C GLU A 91 -37.60 -7.16 16.29
N SER A 92 -38.84 -7.27 16.76
CA SER A 92 -39.81 -8.25 16.25
C SER A 92 -40.12 -8.01 14.75
N PHE A 93 -40.26 -6.75 14.33
CA PHE A 93 -40.52 -6.43 12.93
C PHE A 93 -39.31 -6.63 12.02
N GLU A 94 -38.09 -6.31 12.50
CA GLU A 94 -36.85 -6.60 11.77
C GLU A 94 -36.70 -8.11 11.50
N LYS A 95 -36.95 -8.95 12.51
CA LYS A 95 -36.96 -10.41 12.35
C LYS A 95 -38.01 -10.88 11.35
N LEU A 96 -39.22 -10.33 11.41
CA LEU A 96 -40.28 -10.62 10.45
C LEU A 96 -39.87 -10.28 9.02
N LYS A 97 -39.31 -9.08 8.81
CA LYS A 97 -38.86 -8.60 7.50
C LYS A 97 -37.69 -9.43 6.97
N GLU A 98 -36.74 -9.77 7.83
CA GLU A 98 -35.60 -10.61 7.47
C GLU A 98 -36.05 -12.01 7.04
N PHE A 99 -36.88 -12.66 7.85
CA PHE A 99 -37.41 -13.99 7.55
C PHE A 99 -38.26 -13.99 6.26
N SER A 100 -39.14 -13.00 6.11
CA SER A 100 -39.96 -12.83 4.90
C SER A 100 -39.11 -12.58 3.66
N GLY A 101 -38.03 -11.79 3.76
CA GLY A 101 -37.09 -11.57 2.66
C GLY A 101 -36.34 -12.84 2.27
N LYS A 102 -35.83 -13.60 3.25
CA LYS A 102 -35.11 -14.87 3.01
C LYS A 102 -35.99 -15.92 2.34
N THR A 103 -37.26 -16.01 2.73
CA THR A 103 -38.23 -16.96 2.17
C THR A 103 -38.70 -16.53 0.78
N ALA A 104 -38.92 -15.23 0.56
CA ALA A 104 -39.30 -14.68 -0.74
C ALA A 104 -38.23 -14.93 -1.82
N ALA A 105 -36.94 -14.85 -1.46
CA ALA A 105 -35.83 -15.21 -2.35
C ALA A 105 -35.88 -16.67 -2.84
N LEU A 106 -36.62 -17.54 -2.15
CA LEU A 106 -36.84 -18.94 -2.50
C LEU A 106 -38.24 -19.18 -3.08
N SER A 107 -38.93 -18.11 -3.51
CA SER A 107 -40.31 -18.15 -4.03
C SER A 107 -41.35 -18.65 -3.02
N VAL A 108 -41.10 -18.46 -1.72
CA VAL A 108 -42.08 -18.69 -0.66
C VAL A 108 -42.41 -17.36 -0.01
N ILE A 109 -43.61 -16.83 -0.26
CA ILE A 109 -44.04 -15.52 0.24
C ILE A 109 -44.75 -15.72 1.58
N MET A 110 -44.36 -14.93 2.58
CA MET A 110 -45.05 -14.84 3.87
C MET A 110 -46.05 -13.69 3.85
N ASP A 111 -47.23 -13.91 4.41
CA ASP A 111 -48.28 -12.91 4.50
C ASP A 111 -48.35 -12.30 5.92
N TYR A 112 -48.44 -10.97 5.99
CA TYR A 112 -48.67 -10.22 7.22
C TYR A 112 -49.33 -8.86 6.89
N PRO A 113 -50.03 -8.22 7.84
CA PRO A 113 -50.75 -6.98 7.58
C PRO A 113 -49.85 -5.85 7.06
N LYS A 114 -50.16 -5.29 5.90
CA LYS A 114 -49.40 -4.18 5.27
C LYS A 114 -49.38 -2.88 6.08
N THR A 115 -50.31 -2.72 7.03
CA THR A 115 -50.33 -1.57 7.93
C THR A 115 -49.16 -1.60 8.92
N TYR A 116 -48.53 -2.77 9.12
CA TYR A 116 -47.40 -2.90 10.06
C TYR A 116 -46.14 -2.21 9.54
N GLU A 117 -45.98 -2.03 8.23
CA GLU A 117 -44.92 -1.17 7.69
C GLU A 117 -45.03 0.26 8.20
N ASP A 118 -46.23 0.85 8.18
CA ASP A 118 -46.47 2.22 8.65
C ASP A 118 -46.25 2.34 10.16
N ASP A 119 -46.74 1.35 10.92
CA ASP A 119 -46.53 1.29 12.37
C ASP A 119 -45.05 1.13 12.72
N TYR A 120 -44.30 0.34 11.96
CA TYR A 120 -42.85 0.22 12.11
C TYR A 120 -42.13 1.55 11.85
N GLN A 121 -42.54 2.32 10.84
CA GLN A 121 -41.96 3.66 10.60
C GLN A 121 -42.23 4.61 11.76
N LYS A 122 -43.42 4.56 12.39
CA LYS A 122 -43.71 5.35 13.60
C LYS A 122 -42.82 4.96 14.77
N MET A 123 -42.49 3.67 14.92
CA MET A 123 -41.56 3.21 15.96
C MET A 123 -40.14 3.67 15.69
N ILE A 124 -39.69 3.67 14.43
CA ILE A 124 -38.41 4.27 14.04
C ILE A 124 -38.37 5.76 14.42
N GLU A 125 -39.41 6.52 14.09
CA GLU A 125 -39.48 7.95 14.43
C GLU A 125 -39.42 8.16 15.95
N THR A 126 -40.18 7.37 16.71
CA THR A 126 -40.18 7.43 18.18
C THR A 126 -38.80 7.10 18.76
N TYR A 127 -38.16 6.04 18.25
CA TYR A 127 -36.82 5.63 18.67
C TYR A 127 -35.77 6.70 18.33
N CYS A 128 -35.79 7.23 17.11
CA CYS A 128 -34.87 8.28 16.68
C CYS A 128 -35.06 9.55 17.50
N SER A 129 -36.31 9.96 17.76
CA SER A 129 -36.62 11.13 18.60
C SER A 129 -36.10 10.98 20.03
N LYS A 130 -36.34 9.81 20.67
CA LYS A 130 -35.81 9.50 22.01
C LYS A 130 -34.29 9.58 22.05
N ASN A 131 -33.61 8.88 21.13
CA ASN A 131 -32.14 8.87 21.09
C ASN A 131 -31.56 10.24 20.73
N TYR A 132 -32.22 11.01 19.85
CA TYR A 132 -31.79 12.36 19.49
C TYR A 132 -31.83 13.30 20.70
N ASN A 133 -32.91 13.27 21.48
CA ASN A 133 -33.02 14.09 22.69
C ASN A 133 -31.95 13.71 23.73
N GLN A 134 -31.63 12.42 23.87
CA GLN A 134 -30.55 11.96 24.74
C GLN A 134 -29.18 12.41 24.22
N ALA A 135 -28.88 12.23 22.93
CA ALA A 135 -27.65 12.70 22.31
C ALA A 135 -27.45 14.21 22.52
N TYR A 136 -28.49 15.00 22.24
CA TYR A 136 -28.49 16.45 22.43
C TYR A 136 -28.19 16.83 23.89
N SER A 137 -28.86 16.17 24.84
CA SER A 137 -28.61 16.38 26.28
C SER A 137 -27.18 16.03 26.69
N MET A 138 -26.64 14.90 26.20
CA MET A 138 -25.27 14.47 26.50
C MET A 138 -24.23 15.43 25.91
N VAL A 139 -24.44 15.94 24.69
CA VAL A 139 -23.58 16.98 24.10
C VAL A 139 -23.57 18.24 24.95
N ASN A 140 -24.73 18.73 25.40
CA ASN A 140 -24.82 19.91 26.27
C ASN A 140 -24.15 19.72 27.63
N GLN A 141 -24.17 18.48 28.14
CA GLN A 141 -23.45 18.09 29.37
C GLN A 141 -21.95 17.82 29.13
N LYS A 142 -21.44 18.02 27.91
CA LYS A 142 -20.06 17.71 27.49
C LYS A 142 -19.68 16.23 27.63
N LYS A 143 -20.67 15.34 27.70
CA LYS A 143 -20.50 13.87 27.76
C LYS A 143 -20.45 13.30 26.35
N TYR A 144 -19.42 13.67 25.60
CA TYR A 144 -19.37 13.41 24.15
C TYR A 144 -19.33 11.92 23.78
N ASN A 145 -18.61 11.10 24.55
CA ASN A 145 -18.55 9.66 24.32
C ASN A 145 -19.92 8.98 24.51
N GLU A 146 -20.68 9.41 25.52
CA GLU A 146 -22.04 8.91 25.76
C GLU A 146 -22.99 9.36 24.63
N ALA A 147 -22.85 10.60 24.16
CA ALA A 147 -23.64 11.11 23.03
C ALA A 147 -23.46 10.27 21.76
N ILE A 148 -22.23 9.84 21.45
CA ILE A 148 -21.93 9.02 20.26
C ILE A 148 -22.73 7.71 20.26
N THR A 149 -22.94 7.09 21.42
CA THR A 149 -23.76 5.87 21.52
C THR A 149 -25.19 6.12 21.03
N TYR A 150 -25.84 7.19 21.51
CA TYR A 150 -27.19 7.55 21.09
C TYR A 150 -27.25 7.98 19.62
N ILE A 151 -26.21 8.67 19.13
CA ILE A 151 -26.10 9.06 17.71
C ILE A 151 -26.02 7.83 16.81
N ASN A 152 -25.24 6.81 17.19
CA ASN A 152 -25.14 5.57 16.45
C ASN A 152 -26.48 4.82 16.39
N ASN A 153 -27.25 4.84 17.49
CA ASN A 153 -28.59 4.27 17.52
C ASN A 153 -29.53 4.94 16.51
N ILE A 154 -29.46 6.27 16.38
CA ILE A 154 -30.22 7.01 15.35
C ILE A 154 -29.76 6.61 13.96
N LYS A 155 -28.45 6.61 13.71
CA LYS A 155 -27.85 6.30 12.40
C LYS A 155 -28.14 4.87 11.92
N LYS A 156 -28.41 3.92 12.83
CA LYS A 156 -28.88 2.57 12.48
C LYS A 156 -30.15 2.62 11.61
N TYR A 157 -31.03 3.59 11.89
CA TYR A 157 -32.36 3.68 11.28
C TYR A 157 -32.52 4.85 10.32
N ASN A 158 -32.07 6.04 10.72
CA ASN A 158 -32.20 7.26 9.93
C ASN A 158 -30.95 8.14 10.09
N PRO A 159 -29.91 7.96 9.26
CA PRO A 159 -28.69 8.77 9.29
C PRO A 159 -28.93 10.27 9.11
N ASN A 160 -30.01 10.65 8.44
CA ASN A 160 -30.36 12.05 8.12
C ASN A 160 -31.41 12.62 9.09
N TYR A 161 -31.60 11.98 10.26
CA TYR A 161 -32.57 12.45 11.24
C TYR A 161 -32.15 13.79 11.83
N LYS A 162 -32.91 14.86 11.54
CA LYS A 162 -32.67 16.21 12.06
C LYS A 162 -31.20 16.62 11.88
N THR A 163 -30.56 17.19 12.92
CA THR A 163 -29.16 17.62 12.90
C THR A 163 -28.23 16.58 13.54
N THR A 164 -28.55 15.28 13.44
CA THR A 164 -27.73 14.20 14.02
C THR A 164 -26.28 14.25 13.53
N GLN A 165 -26.06 14.57 12.26
CA GLN A 165 -24.70 14.72 11.70
C GLN A 165 -23.92 15.86 12.39
N GLN A 166 -24.58 16.98 12.70
CA GLN A 166 -23.94 18.10 13.40
C GLN A 166 -23.61 17.73 14.85
N LEU A 167 -24.49 16.98 15.52
CA LEU A 167 -24.22 16.45 16.86
C LEU A 167 -23.03 15.49 16.83
N GLU A 168 -22.93 14.61 15.82
CA GLU A 168 -21.80 13.70 15.66
C GLU A 168 -20.48 14.44 15.47
N ILE A 169 -20.46 15.43 14.58
CA ILE A 169 -19.28 16.28 14.36
C ILE A 169 -18.87 16.95 15.68
N THR A 170 -19.84 17.50 16.41
CA THR A 170 -19.57 18.20 17.68
C THR A 170 -19.04 17.22 18.75
N SER A 171 -19.69 16.08 18.95
CA SER A 171 -19.25 15.05 19.90
C SER A 171 -17.85 14.52 19.59
N TYR A 172 -17.51 14.37 18.32
CA TYR A 172 -16.19 13.90 17.93
C TYR A 172 -15.12 15.00 18.04
N CYS A 173 -15.40 16.18 17.51
CA CYS A 173 -14.40 17.22 17.31
C CYS A 173 -14.16 18.08 18.56
N GLU A 174 -15.17 18.33 19.39
CA GLU A 174 -15.01 19.18 20.58
C GLU A 174 -13.97 18.66 21.58
N PRO A 175 -13.98 17.39 22.03
CA PRO A 175 -12.96 16.91 22.96
C PRO A 175 -11.55 16.94 22.36
N LEU A 176 -11.42 16.69 21.05
CA LEU A 176 -10.15 16.81 20.33
C LEU A 176 -9.70 18.27 20.25
N TYR A 177 -10.61 19.19 19.97
CA TYR A 177 -10.33 20.61 19.91
C TYR A 177 -9.80 21.11 21.26
N GLN A 178 -10.47 20.78 22.36
CA GLN A 178 -10.02 21.14 23.71
C GLN A 178 -8.63 20.54 24.02
N THR A 179 -8.38 19.30 23.60
CA THR A 179 -7.06 18.66 23.74
C THR A 179 -5.96 19.38 22.94
N ALA A 180 -6.30 19.84 21.72
CA ALA A 180 -5.39 20.62 20.89
C ALA A 180 -5.07 21.98 21.53
N ILE A 181 -6.06 22.67 22.09
CA ILE A 181 -5.86 23.93 22.81
C ILE A 181 -4.89 23.75 23.99
N ILE A 182 -5.10 22.74 24.83
CA ILE A 182 -4.18 22.44 25.95
C ILE A 182 -2.75 22.16 25.45
N SER A 183 -2.62 21.44 24.32
CA SER A 183 -1.32 21.18 23.70
C SER A 183 -0.66 22.48 23.19
N LEU A 184 -1.43 23.42 22.64
CA LEU A 184 -0.94 24.72 22.20
C LEU A 184 -0.53 25.63 23.36
N GLU A 185 -1.33 25.69 24.43
CA GLU A 185 -1.02 26.44 25.65
C GLU A 185 0.29 25.98 26.29
N THR A 186 0.60 24.69 26.19
CA THR A 186 1.86 24.08 26.65
C THR A 186 2.98 24.11 25.61
N LYS A 187 2.80 24.82 24.48
CA LYS A 187 3.72 24.92 23.34
C LYS A 187 4.10 23.57 22.71
N ASN A 188 3.29 22.53 22.93
CA ASN A 188 3.46 21.22 22.31
C ASN A 188 2.73 21.18 20.95
N TYR A 189 3.34 21.84 19.96
CA TYR A 189 2.78 21.94 18.61
C TYR A 189 2.65 20.58 17.90
N THR A 190 3.51 19.61 18.21
CA THR A 190 3.43 18.26 17.64
C THR A 190 2.16 17.53 18.08
N SER A 191 1.87 17.51 19.39
CA SER A 191 0.63 16.92 19.89
C SER A 191 -0.61 17.68 19.41
N ALA A 192 -0.54 19.01 19.32
CA ALA A 192 -1.61 19.83 18.75
C ALA A 192 -1.88 19.45 17.29
N LEU A 193 -0.84 19.37 16.45
CA LEU A 193 -0.96 19.04 15.03
C LEU A 193 -1.56 17.65 14.80
N VAL A 194 -1.13 16.64 15.57
CA VAL A 194 -1.70 15.28 15.51
C VAL A 194 -3.19 15.31 15.84
N THR A 195 -3.58 16.06 16.87
CA THR A 195 -4.98 16.15 17.31
C THR A 195 -5.84 16.91 16.31
N LEU A 196 -5.37 18.05 15.80
CA LEU A 196 -6.05 18.85 14.79
C LEU A 196 -6.17 18.12 13.44
N SER A 197 -5.20 17.26 13.09
CA SER A 197 -5.30 16.38 11.92
C SER A 197 -6.48 15.42 12.00
N LYS A 198 -6.87 14.96 13.20
CA LYS A 198 -8.05 14.12 13.40
C LYS A 198 -9.35 14.89 13.22
N ILE A 199 -9.36 16.19 13.56
CA ILE A 199 -10.52 17.07 13.29
C ILE A 199 -10.64 17.29 11.78
N LYS A 200 -9.51 17.61 11.12
CA LYS A 200 -9.43 17.80 9.66
C LYS A 200 -9.97 16.61 8.86
N SER A 201 -9.73 15.38 9.32
CA SER A 201 -10.24 14.17 8.66
C SER A 201 -11.74 13.96 8.83
N ARG A 202 -12.39 14.70 9.75
CA ARG A 202 -13.85 14.68 9.92
C ARG A 202 -14.58 15.84 9.28
N THR A 203 -14.02 17.04 9.34
CA THR A 203 -14.67 18.23 8.78
C THR A 203 -13.63 19.32 8.53
N GLU A 204 -13.90 20.15 7.53
CA GLU A 204 -13.06 21.30 7.19
C GLU A 204 -13.52 22.62 7.83
N ASN A 205 -14.60 22.58 8.64
CA ASN A 205 -15.28 23.79 9.12
C ASN A 205 -15.55 23.75 10.64
N TYR A 206 -14.70 23.08 11.42
CA TYR A 206 -14.90 23.01 12.88
C TYR A 206 -14.25 24.19 13.61
N LYS A 207 -15.05 25.19 13.99
CA LYS A 207 -14.55 26.41 14.67
C LYS A 207 -13.34 27.00 13.91
N ASP A 208 -12.30 27.41 14.63
CA ASP A 208 -11.02 27.94 14.16
C ASP A 208 -9.91 26.85 14.09
N TYR A 209 -10.27 25.57 13.93
CA TYR A 209 -9.26 24.51 13.92
C TYR A 209 -8.22 24.68 12.79
N LYS A 210 -8.60 25.35 11.68
CA LYS A 210 -7.74 25.54 10.51
C LYS A 210 -6.61 26.52 10.84
N GLU A 211 -6.94 27.64 11.46
CA GLU A 211 -5.97 28.64 11.93
C GLU A 211 -4.99 28.01 12.94
N LEU A 212 -5.52 27.21 13.88
CA LEU A 212 -4.70 26.49 14.87
C LEU A 212 -3.82 25.41 14.22
N TYR A 213 -4.32 24.74 13.18
CA TYR A 213 -3.58 23.73 12.42
C TYR A 213 -2.43 24.39 11.68
N ASP A 214 -2.69 25.47 10.96
CA ASP A 214 -1.70 26.22 10.19
C ASP A 214 -0.63 26.83 11.12
N LEU A 215 -1.03 27.34 12.29
CA LEU A 215 -0.10 27.76 13.34
C LEU A 215 0.79 26.59 13.80
N SER A 216 0.21 25.42 14.07
CA SER A 216 0.95 24.23 14.52
C SER A 216 1.92 23.71 13.46
N VAL A 217 1.57 23.82 12.18
CA VAL A 217 2.45 23.51 11.05
C VAL A 217 3.59 24.53 10.97
N ALA A 218 3.28 25.83 11.02
CA ALA A 218 4.27 26.88 10.95
C ALA A 218 5.33 26.77 12.06
N GLN A 219 4.91 26.47 13.29
CA GLN A 219 5.80 26.30 14.45
C GLN A 219 6.66 25.03 14.39
N GLN A 220 6.25 24.02 13.61
CA GLN A 220 7.03 22.81 13.37
C GLN A 220 7.84 22.85 12.07
N THR A 221 7.55 23.82 11.20
CA THR A 221 8.26 23.95 9.93
C THR A 221 9.68 24.41 10.21
N LYS A 222 10.66 23.60 9.81
CA LYS A 222 12.07 23.96 9.92
C LYS A 222 12.54 24.64 8.64
N SER A 223 13.35 25.68 8.76
CA SER A 223 13.96 26.32 7.60
C SER A 223 15.39 25.83 7.38
N PHE A 224 15.79 25.62 6.14
CA PHE A 224 17.21 25.42 5.84
C PHE A 224 17.65 26.16 4.58
N ILE A 225 18.93 26.50 4.56
CA ILE A 225 19.62 27.01 3.38
C ILE A 225 20.44 25.88 2.78
N LEU A 226 20.26 25.66 1.48
CA LEU A 226 21.17 24.86 0.67
C LEU A 226 22.30 25.78 0.18
N LEU A 227 23.52 25.48 0.60
CA LEU A 227 24.70 26.24 0.21
C LEU A 227 25.36 25.59 -1.02
N GLN A 228 25.81 26.41 -1.95
CA GLN A 228 26.54 25.92 -3.10
C GLN A 228 27.98 25.56 -2.67
N PRO A 229 28.55 24.45 -3.18
CA PRO A 229 29.97 24.18 -3.02
C PRO A 229 30.81 25.35 -3.53
N LYS A 230 31.98 25.58 -2.91
CA LYS A 230 32.85 26.69 -3.28
C LYS A 230 33.36 26.52 -4.70
N ASP A 231 33.38 27.61 -5.48
CA ASP A 231 34.03 27.61 -6.79
C ASP A 231 35.53 27.30 -6.67
N GLY A 232 35.90 26.09 -7.09
CA GLY A 232 37.28 25.65 -7.25
C GLY A 232 37.87 25.95 -8.63
N GLY A 233 37.10 26.55 -9.53
CA GLY A 233 37.41 26.72 -10.95
C GLY A 233 36.63 25.76 -11.85
N ILE A 234 37.00 25.66 -13.13
CA ILE A 234 36.40 24.71 -14.08
C ILE A 234 36.98 23.32 -13.79
N SER A 235 36.22 22.46 -13.12
CA SER A 235 36.49 21.03 -12.98
C SER A 235 35.30 20.20 -13.46
N ASP A 236 35.53 18.94 -13.81
CA ASP A 236 34.47 18.00 -14.18
C ASP A 236 33.48 17.78 -13.01
N GLU A 237 33.93 17.93 -11.76
CA GLU A 237 33.08 17.87 -10.57
C GLU A 237 32.11 19.05 -10.47
N LYS A 238 32.51 20.24 -10.95
CA LYS A 238 31.67 21.45 -10.87
C LYS A 238 30.35 21.29 -11.62
N GLU A 239 30.37 20.64 -12.77
CA GLU A 239 29.15 20.33 -13.52
C GLU A 239 28.17 19.47 -12.71
N ILE A 240 28.71 18.51 -11.93
CA ILE A 240 27.92 17.63 -11.07
C ILE A 240 27.36 18.44 -9.89
N GLU A 241 28.17 19.32 -9.30
CA GLU A 241 27.74 20.22 -8.22
C GLU A 241 26.59 21.13 -8.65
N ASP A 242 26.70 21.80 -9.79
CA ASP A 242 25.65 22.68 -10.29
C ASP A 242 24.37 21.91 -10.62
N TYR A 243 24.49 20.71 -11.20
CA TYR A 243 23.35 19.81 -11.40
C TYR A 243 22.72 19.43 -10.05
N MET A 244 23.51 19.05 -9.05
CA MET A 244 23.00 18.68 -7.72
C MET A 244 22.32 19.85 -7.03
N PHE A 245 22.91 21.04 -7.06
CA PHE A 245 22.33 22.25 -6.46
C PHE A 245 20.93 22.52 -7.01
N ASN A 246 20.78 22.49 -8.33
CA ASN A 246 19.49 22.68 -9.00
C ASN A 246 18.49 21.56 -8.66
N SER A 247 18.95 20.31 -8.72
CA SER A 247 18.12 19.13 -8.41
C SER A 247 17.65 19.13 -6.96
N PHE A 248 18.52 19.50 -6.02
CA PHE A 248 18.21 19.58 -4.59
C PHE A 248 17.20 20.69 -4.30
N ASN A 249 17.36 21.88 -4.90
CA ASN A 249 16.38 22.97 -4.78
C ASN A 249 14.99 22.55 -5.32
N GLN A 250 14.97 21.88 -6.48
CA GLN A 250 13.74 21.40 -7.08
C GLN A 250 13.06 20.33 -6.22
N ILE A 251 13.79 19.28 -5.81
CA ILE A 251 13.21 18.17 -5.05
C ILE A 251 12.76 18.61 -3.67
N ALA A 252 13.51 19.52 -3.04
CA ALA A 252 13.18 20.01 -1.72
C ALA A 252 11.83 20.76 -1.75
N THR A 253 11.59 21.59 -2.77
CA THR A 253 10.32 22.30 -2.96
C THR A 253 9.15 21.35 -3.21
N GLN A 254 9.40 20.20 -3.84
CA GLN A 254 8.38 19.22 -4.18
C GLN A 254 8.07 18.21 -3.06
N LYS A 255 9.07 17.82 -2.26
CA LYS A 255 8.97 16.68 -1.34
C LYS A 255 8.85 17.09 0.12
N PHE A 256 9.31 18.27 0.51
CA PHE A 256 9.32 18.64 1.92
C PHE A 256 8.11 19.49 2.28
N SER A 257 7.13 18.88 2.95
CA SER A 257 5.92 19.58 3.41
C SER A 257 6.12 20.40 4.69
N ASN A 258 7.07 20.00 5.54
CA ASN A 258 7.34 20.61 6.84
C ASN A 258 8.75 21.23 6.91
N ILE A 259 9.38 21.47 5.75
CA ILE A 259 10.68 22.09 5.67
C ILE A 259 10.62 23.20 4.63
N LYS A 260 10.99 24.41 5.03
CA LYS A 260 11.08 25.59 4.17
C LYS A 260 12.50 25.72 3.63
N ILE A 261 12.67 25.72 2.31
CA ILE A 261 13.97 26.04 1.70
C ILE A 261 14.08 27.54 1.53
N ILE A 262 15.22 28.08 1.91
CA ILE A 262 15.60 29.47 1.65
C ILE A 262 16.62 29.44 0.50
N ASN A 263 16.16 29.75 -0.72
CA ASN A 263 16.93 29.60 -1.96
C ASN A 263 17.15 30.92 -2.74
N ASN A 264 16.87 32.06 -2.12
CA ASN A 264 17.04 33.40 -2.71
C ASN A 264 17.82 34.29 -1.75
N THR A 265 19.04 33.89 -1.39
CA THR A 265 19.86 34.63 -0.44
C THR A 265 21.29 34.80 -0.94
N PRO A 266 21.90 36.00 -0.80
CA PRO A 266 23.27 36.25 -1.26
C PRO A 266 24.31 35.36 -0.55
N PHE A 267 23.92 34.65 0.51
CA PHE A 267 24.80 33.74 1.23
C PHE A 267 24.92 32.35 0.60
N GLN A 268 24.13 32.02 -0.43
CA GLN A 268 24.24 30.73 -1.13
C GLN A 268 25.52 30.62 -1.95
N GLU A 269 25.90 31.74 -2.58
CA GLU A 269 27.10 31.89 -3.38
C GLU A 269 28.18 32.50 -2.48
N GLY A 270 29.10 31.67 -1.98
CA GLY A 270 30.28 32.13 -1.24
C GLY A 270 30.49 31.47 0.11
N ALA A 271 29.45 30.95 0.78
CA ALA A 271 29.59 30.22 2.05
C ALA A 271 29.71 28.70 1.83
N GLY A 272 30.74 28.27 1.09
CA GLY A 272 30.99 26.84 0.84
C GLY A 272 31.30 26.04 2.12
N SER A 273 31.36 24.71 1.99
CA SER A 273 31.62 23.76 3.08
C SER A 273 32.82 24.16 3.96
N ASP A 274 33.92 24.61 3.36
CA ASP A 274 35.13 25.04 4.07
C ASP A 274 34.97 26.34 4.87
N MET A 275 34.12 27.26 4.43
CA MET A 275 33.83 28.47 5.20
C MET A 275 33.00 28.18 6.46
N LEU A 276 32.16 27.15 6.45
CA LEU A 276 31.40 26.77 7.66
C LEU A 276 32.15 25.79 8.57
N ASN A 277 33.31 25.27 8.14
CA ASN A 277 34.12 24.30 8.90
C ASN A 277 35.09 24.93 9.90
N GLY A 278 35.34 26.25 9.81
CA GLY A 278 36.23 26.94 10.73
C GLY A 278 35.54 27.27 12.06
N SER A 279 36.13 26.88 13.19
CA SER A 279 35.71 27.31 14.54
C SER A 279 35.68 28.84 14.72
N ASN A 280 36.24 29.59 13.77
CA ASN A 280 36.32 31.05 13.76
C ASN A 280 35.19 31.74 12.97
N ASN A 281 34.25 30.99 12.37
CA ASN A 281 33.19 31.55 11.51
C ASN A 281 31.80 31.58 12.16
N VAL A 282 31.76 31.55 13.50
CA VAL A 282 30.52 31.71 14.30
C VAL A 282 29.81 33.01 13.93
N ASP A 283 30.54 34.10 13.71
CA ASP A 283 29.97 35.41 13.37
C ASP A 283 29.27 35.40 12.00
N LEU A 284 29.84 34.71 11.00
CA LEU A 284 29.23 34.55 9.68
C LEU A 284 27.94 33.74 9.78
N ILE A 285 27.98 32.62 10.49
CA ILE A 285 26.81 31.75 10.71
C ILE A 285 25.68 32.51 11.43
N GLN A 286 26.02 33.29 12.45
CA GLN A 286 25.05 34.12 13.16
C GLN A 286 24.52 35.26 12.29
N ALA A 287 25.35 35.88 11.44
CA ALA A 287 24.92 36.92 10.52
C ALA A 287 23.95 36.37 9.47
N ILE A 288 24.27 35.22 8.85
CA ILE A 288 23.38 34.55 7.90
C ILE A 288 22.07 34.20 8.59
N ARG A 289 22.13 33.53 9.76
CA ARG A 289 20.94 33.19 10.54
C ARG A 289 20.05 34.41 10.83
N LYS A 290 20.64 35.52 11.28
CA LYS A 290 19.88 36.76 11.57
C LYS A 290 19.25 37.38 10.32
N ALA A 291 19.88 37.22 9.16
CA ALA A 291 19.39 37.76 7.90
C ALA A 291 18.33 36.87 7.23
N THR A 292 18.32 35.56 7.51
CA THR A 292 17.48 34.59 6.79
C THR A 292 16.50 33.80 7.65
N ASP A 293 16.64 33.86 8.99
CA ASP A 293 15.92 33.01 9.94
C ASP A 293 16.02 31.51 9.60
N ALA A 294 17.19 31.06 9.14
CA ALA A 294 17.45 29.65 8.84
C ALA A 294 17.67 28.86 10.15
N ASP A 295 17.05 27.69 10.28
CA ASP A 295 17.31 26.75 11.38
C ASP A 295 18.53 25.87 11.10
N TYR A 296 18.76 25.53 9.82
CA TYR A 296 19.85 24.65 9.39
C TYR A 296 20.57 25.14 8.13
N PHE A 297 21.83 24.74 7.99
CA PHE A 297 22.59 24.84 6.75
C PHE A 297 22.88 23.44 6.22
N TYR A 298 22.65 23.24 4.92
CA TYR A 298 23.06 22.04 4.20
C TYR A 298 24.24 22.38 3.29
N THR A 299 25.37 21.71 3.51
CA THR A 299 26.56 21.81 2.65
C THR A 299 26.88 20.43 2.09
N TYR A 300 27.45 20.40 0.90
CA TYR A 300 27.96 19.18 0.31
C TYR A 300 29.19 19.47 -0.55
N ASP A 301 29.95 18.42 -0.82
CA ASP A 301 31.14 18.44 -1.67
C ASP A 301 31.11 17.20 -2.57
N ILE A 302 31.55 17.36 -3.82
CA ILE A 302 31.78 16.26 -4.76
C ILE A 302 33.27 16.18 -5.06
N THR A 303 33.82 14.98 -4.91
CA THR A 303 35.26 14.74 -5.14
C THR A 303 35.48 13.41 -5.84
N ASN A 304 36.70 13.19 -6.35
CA ASN A 304 37.14 11.90 -6.88
C ASN A 304 36.23 11.34 -7.99
N LYS A 305 35.82 12.18 -8.96
CA LYS A 305 35.09 11.69 -10.14
C LYS A 305 35.95 10.64 -10.87
N LYS A 306 35.35 9.50 -11.21
CA LYS A 306 36.00 8.41 -11.94
C LYS A 306 35.09 7.85 -13.03
N GLU A 307 35.66 7.74 -14.23
CA GLU A 307 35.08 7.03 -15.36
C GLU A 307 36.02 5.88 -15.72
N LEU A 308 35.57 4.64 -15.52
CA LEU A 308 36.34 3.44 -15.83
C LEU A 308 35.65 2.69 -16.96
N ASN A 309 36.42 2.32 -17.99
CA ASN A 309 35.95 1.53 -19.12
C ASN A 309 37.00 0.46 -19.45
N THR A 310 36.65 -0.80 -19.32
CA THR A 310 37.55 -1.92 -19.67
C THR A 310 37.43 -2.33 -21.15
N GLY A 311 36.44 -1.82 -21.87
CA GLY A 311 36.18 -2.18 -23.28
C GLY A 311 35.83 -3.67 -23.46
N PRO A 312 35.52 -4.11 -24.69
CA PRO A 312 35.31 -5.54 -24.98
C PRO A 312 36.65 -6.28 -25.08
N ALA A 313 36.99 -7.06 -24.06
CA ALA A 313 38.09 -8.02 -24.09
C ALA A 313 37.60 -9.39 -24.60
N LYS A 314 38.34 -9.97 -25.56
CA LYS A 314 37.99 -11.25 -26.20
C LYS A 314 38.93 -12.35 -25.77
N SER A 315 38.38 -13.47 -25.29
CA SER A 315 39.14 -14.69 -25.00
C SER A 315 38.67 -15.81 -25.93
N PRO A 316 39.56 -16.44 -26.72
CA PRO A 316 39.18 -17.46 -27.69
C PRO A 316 38.89 -18.81 -27.02
N TYR A 317 37.85 -19.50 -27.49
CA TYR A 317 37.43 -20.82 -27.04
C TYR A 317 36.92 -21.69 -28.20
N THR A 318 36.82 -23.00 -27.94
CA THR A 318 36.28 -23.98 -28.88
C THR A 318 34.99 -24.59 -28.32
N ALA A 319 33.93 -24.54 -29.11
CA ALA A 319 32.68 -25.25 -28.91
C ALA A 319 32.57 -26.41 -29.90
N TYR A 320 31.55 -27.26 -29.74
CA TYR A 320 31.32 -28.42 -30.59
C TYR A 320 29.87 -28.45 -31.07
N ASN A 321 29.67 -28.45 -32.39
CA ASN A 321 28.36 -28.55 -33.02
C ASN A 321 27.99 -30.01 -33.29
N GLU A 322 26.85 -30.45 -32.75
CA GLU A 322 26.26 -31.76 -33.02
C GLU A 322 25.71 -31.80 -34.45
N VAL A 323 26.20 -32.74 -35.26
CA VAL A 323 25.75 -33.01 -36.62
C VAL A 323 25.28 -34.46 -36.69
N LYS A 324 24.01 -34.66 -37.06
CA LYS A 324 23.41 -36.00 -37.22
C LYS A 324 23.26 -36.30 -38.71
N THR A 325 23.97 -37.33 -39.17
CA THR A 325 23.92 -37.80 -40.57
C THR A 325 23.30 -39.19 -40.60
N ARG A 326 22.21 -39.37 -41.34
CA ARG A 326 21.62 -40.69 -41.56
C ARG A 326 22.51 -41.47 -42.55
N ILE A 327 22.97 -42.64 -42.14
CA ILE A 327 23.78 -43.54 -42.99
C ILE A 327 22.84 -44.50 -43.77
N ASN A 328 21.76 -44.95 -43.13
CA ASN A 328 20.76 -45.90 -43.65
C ASN A 328 19.50 -45.84 -42.77
N ASP A 329 18.42 -46.54 -43.13
CA ASP A 329 17.09 -46.41 -42.47
C ASP A 329 17.11 -46.63 -40.95
N THR A 330 18.09 -47.35 -40.41
CA THR A 330 18.21 -47.71 -38.99
C THR A 330 19.38 -47.03 -38.25
N LEU A 331 20.27 -46.32 -38.94
CA LEU A 331 21.56 -45.89 -38.38
C LEU A 331 21.80 -44.39 -38.61
N THR A 332 22.00 -43.67 -37.51
CA THR A 332 22.35 -42.24 -37.49
C THR A 332 23.73 -42.07 -36.88
N LYS A 333 24.64 -41.42 -37.60
CA LYS A 333 25.96 -41.02 -37.09
C LYS A 333 25.85 -39.64 -36.47
N THR A 334 26.22 -39.52 -35.19
CA THR A 334 26.36 -38.23 -34.51
C THR A 334 27.84 -37.84 -34.47
N GLU A 335 28.16 -36.67 -35.02
CA GLU A 335 29.50 -36.09 -35.02
C GLU A 335 29.50 -34.75 -34.29
N TYR A 336 30.60 -34.42 -33.62
CA TYR A 336 30.78 -33.16 -32.90
C TYR A 336 31.89 -32.34 -33.57
N LYS A 337 31.51 -31.39 -34.42
CA LYS A 337 32.46 -30.59 -35.21
C LYS A 337 32.91 -29.34 -34.42
N PRO A 338 34.21 -29.05 -34.33
CA PRO A 338 34.70 -27.88 -33.58
C PRO A 338 34.24 -26.58 -34.23
N VAL A 339 33.84 -25.61 -33.40
CA VAL A 339 33.40 -24.26 -33.78
C VAL A 339 34.12 -23.26 -32.87
N SER A 340 34.85 -22.33 -33.47
CA SER A 340 35.56 -21.29 -32.72
C SER A 340 34.62 -20.16 -32.31
N TYR A 341 34.71 -19.73 -31.05
CA TYR A 341 33.98 -18.60 -30.50
C TYR A 341 34.88 -17.79 -29.56
N ASN A 342 34.50 -16.54 -29.27
CA ASN A 342 35.13 -15.72 -28.25
C ASN A 342 34.16 -15.53 -27.09
N LEU A 343 34.66 -15.64 -25.87
CA LEU A 343 34.03 -15.07 -24.69
C LEU A 343 34.42 -13.59 -24.64
N VAL A 344 33.43 -12.70 -24.71
CA VAL A 344 33.63 -11.26 -24.64
C VAL A 344 33.20 -10.76 -23.27
N LYS A 345 34.10 -10.06 -22.59
CA LYS A 345 33.82 -9.40 -21.30
C LYS A 345 34.13 -7.91 -21.41
N GLY A 346 33.31 -7.10 -20.76
CA GLY A 346 33.58 -5.66 -20.64
C GLY A 346 32.75 -5.04 -19.54
N SER A 347 33.20 -3.91 -19.02
CA SER A 347 32.51 -3.14 -17.99
C SER A 347 32.74 -1.65 -18.14
N ARG A 348 31.74 -0.87 -17.71
CA ARG A 348 31.83 0.57 -17.51
C ARG A 348 31.34 0.93 -16.12
N THR A 349 32.06 1.82 -15.45
CA THR A 349 31.72 2.34 -14.13
C THR A 349 31.84 3.85 -14.13
N TYR A 350 30.83 4.52 -13.60
CA TYR A 350 30.84 5.94 -13.28
C TYR A 350 30.72 6.10 -11.76
N SER A 351 31.59 6.89 -11.13
CA SER A 351 31.48 7.19 -9.70
C SER A 351 32.06 8.54 -9.29
N TYR A 352 31.65 9.01 -8.11
CA TYR A 352 32.26 10.11 -7.38
C TYR A 352 32.01 9.94 -5.88
N ASP A 353 32.81 10.59 -5.05
CA ASP A 353 32.57 10.68 -3.61
C ASP A 353 31.69 11.89 -3.31
N TYR A 354 30.54 11.62 -2.67
CA TYR A 354 29.62 12.64 -2.18
C TYR A 354 29.72 12.76 -0.67
N LYS A 355 30.02 13.96 -0.19
CA LYS A 355 30.09 14.27 1.24
C LYS A 355 29.10 15.37 1.57
N TYR A 356 28.35 15.23 2.66
CA TYR A 356 27.46 16.30 3.13
C TYR A 356 27.61 16.57 4.61
N LYS A 357 27.17 17.75 5.03
CA LYS A 357 26.98 18.16 6.43
C LYS A 357 25.69 18.95 6.59
N ILE A 358 25.00 18.69 7.69
CA ILE A 358 23.88 19.49 8.18
C ILE A 358 24.34 20.18 9.46
N ILE A 359 24.24 21.51 9.50
CA ILE A 359 24.70 22.34 10.62
C ILE A 359 23.49 23.03 11.22
N ASN A 360 23.32 22.94 12.54
CA ASN A 360 22.30 23.72 13.24
C ASN A 360 22.76 25.18 13.33
N ALA A 361 21.97 26.10 12.77
CA ALA A 361 22.34 27.50 12.65
C ALA A 361 22.40 28.24 13.99
N PHE A 362 21.70 27.74 15.01
CA PHE A 362 21.69 28.34 16.34
C PHE A 362 22.90 27.90 17.18
N SER A 363 23.17 26.59 17.25
CA SER A 363 24.25 26.04 18.07
C SER A 363 25.60 25.97 17.34
N ASN A 364 25.61 26.16 16.02
CA ASN A 364 26.78 25.94 15.16
C ASN A 364 27.37 24.51 15.29
N GLN A 365 26.52 23.52 15.58
CA GLN A 365 26.93 22.13 15.67
C GLN A 365 26.56 21.37 14.40
N ILE A 366 27.46 20.52 13.94
CA ILE A 366 27.16 19.53 12.89
C ILE A 366 26.21 18.50 13.51
N VAL A 367 24.96 18.49 13.03
CA VAL A 367 23.94 17.53 13.48
C VAL A 367 24.00 16.24 12.68
N SER A 368 24.52 16.30 11.45
CA SER A 368 24.68 15.13 10.59
C SER A 368 25.80 15.35 9.59
N SER A 369 26.56 14.30 9.31
CA SER A 369 27.61 14.32 8.28
C SER A 369 27.85 12.90 7.79
N GLN A 370 28.00 12.73 6.48
CA GLN A 370 28.35 11.44 5.90
C GLN A 370 29.14 11.64 4.61
N SER A 371 30.01 10.67 4.30
CA SER A 371 30.67 10.53 3.01
C SER A 371 30.27 9.19 2.40
N GLN A 372 29.92 9.18 1.11
CA GLN A 372 29.52 7.99 0.39
C GLN A 372 30.05 8.02 -1.05
N ASN A 373 30.64 6.92 -1.49
CA ASN A 373 30.95 6.72 -2.91
C ASN A 373 29.65 6.42 -3.65
N MET A 374 29.26 7.31 -4.56
CA MET A 374 28.10 7.17 -5.42
C MET A 374 28.56 6.53 -6.72
N MET A 375 28.05 5.33 -7.03
CA MET A 375 28.50 4.57 -8.21
C MET A 375 27.37 3.89 -8.97
N SER A 376 27.57 3.77 -10.29
CA SER A 376 26.78 2.94 -11.19
C SER A 376 27.72 2.18 -12.11
N GLN A 377 27.42 0.90 -12.32
CA GLN A 377 28.23 0.01 -13.12
C GLN A 377 27.34 -0.80 -14.06
N ASP A 378 27.82 -0.99 -15.28
CA ASP A 378 27.27 -1.94 -16.23
C ASP A 378 28.37 -2.90 -16.69
N ALA A 379 27.98 -4.16 -16.89
CA ALA A 379 28.89 -5.20 -17.36
C ALA A 379 28.20 -6.02 -18.45
N MET A 380 28.99 -6.45 -19.41
CA MET A 380 28.55 -7.36 -20.46
C MET A 380 29.45 -8.60 -20.45
N GLU A 381 28.82 -9.75 -20.61
CA GLU A 381 29.49 -11.03 -20.78
C GLU A 381 28.68 -11.87 -21.77
N TYR A 382 29.24 -12.12 -22.96
CA TYR A 382 28.54 -12.83 -24.03
C TYR A 382 29.51 -13.65 -24.89
N ASN A 383 28.96 -14.64 -25.61
CA ASN A 383 29.72 -15.43 -26.59
C ASN A 383 29.45 -14.90 -27.99
N GLU A 384 30.50 -14.73 -28.80
CA GLU A 384 30.39 -14.42 -30.22
C GLU A 384 31.12 -15.47 -31.05
N PHE A 385 30.57 -15.84 -32.20
CA PHE A 385 31.29 -16.76 -33.09
C PHE A 385 32.47 -16.04 -33.76
N ALA A 386 33.61 -16.72 -33.84
CA ALA A 386 34.81 -16.17 -34.49
C ALA A 386 34.63 -16.04 -36.02
N LYS A 387 33.65 -16.76 -36.59
CA LYS A 387 33.21 -16.72 -37.98
C LYS A 387 31.69 -16.88 -38.03
N THR A 388 31.06 -16.51 -39.14
CA THR A 388 29.61 -16.71 -39.33
C THR A 388 29.21 -18.16 -39.06
N PHE A 389 28.29 -18.35 -38.11
CA PHE A 389 27.72 -19.66 -37.79
C PHE A 389 26.30 -19.74 -38.33
N SER A 390 26.04 -20.67 -39.25
CA SER A 390 24.73 -20.90 -39.88
C SER A 390 23.93 -22.03 -39.23
N GLY A 391 24.42 -22.61 -38.13
CA GLY A 391 23.78 -23.73 -37.44
C GLY A 391 22.80 -23.29 -36.34
N ASN A 392 22.14 -24.26 -35.72
CA ASN A 392 21.27 -24.02 -34.57
C ASN A 392 22.11 -23.94 -33.28
N THR A 393 22.01 -22.87 -32.50
CA THR A 393 22.77 -22.75 -31.25
C THR A 393 22.40 -23.83 -30.22
N ASN A 394 21.22 -24.43 -30.34
CA ASN A 394 20.79 -25.56 -29.50
C ASN A 394 21.58 -26.85 -29.73
N THR A 395 22.29 -26.97 -30.86
CA THR A 395 23.15 -28.13 -31.16
C THR A 395 24.60 -27.91 -30.74
N LEU A 396 24.94 -26.77 -30.13
CA LEU A 396 26.29 -26.47 -29.68
C LEU A 396 26.55 -26.94 -28.24
N PHE A 397 27.77 -27.38 -27.96
CA PHE A 397 28.21 -27.80 -26.64
C PHE A 397 29.54 -27.12 -26.29
N PRO A 398 29.75 -26.70 -25.02
CA PRO A 398 31.01 -26.09 -24.59
C PRO A 398 32.17 -27.09 -24.47
N TYR A 399 31.88 -28.38 -24.61
CA TYR A 399 32.81 -29.52 -24.59
C TYR A 399 32.40 -30.53 -25.65
N ASN A 400 33.26 -31.51 -25.95
CA ASN A 400 32.92 -32.62 -26.84
C ASN A 400 32.22 -33.73 -26.05
N PRO A 401 30.90 -33.96 -26.20
CA PRO A 401 30.18 -34.95 -25.40
C PRO A 401 30.61 -36.41 -25.63
N GLN A 402 31.31 -36.71 -26.74
CA GLN A 402 31.88 -38.04 -26.99
C GLN A 402 33.20 -38.28 -26.26
N GLN A 403 33.92 -37.21 -25.90
CA GLN A 403 35.24 -37.29 -25.26
C GLN A 403 35.20 -36.88 -23.78
N THR A 404 34.18 -36.16 -23.35
CA THR A 404 34.01 -35.69 -21.98
C THR A 404 33.13 -36.64 -21.18
N ALA A 405 33.63 -37.14 -20.05
CA ALA A 405 32.88 -38.00 -19.14
C ALA A 405 31.55 -37.34 -18.71
N GLY A 406 30.46 -38.12 -18.58
CA GLY A 406 29.13 -37.60 -18.29
C GLY A 406 29.05 -36.71 -17.04
N ALA A 407 29.83 -37.02 -16.00
CA ALA A 407 29.92 -36.20 -14.79
C ALA A 407 30.59 -34.83 -15.02
N ALA A 408 31.34 -34.64 -16.10
CA ALA A 408 32.01 -33.38 -16.46
C ALA A 408 31.23 -32.55 -17.50
N GLN A 409 30.04 -33.01 -17.91
CA GLN A 409 29.21 -32.37 -18.92
C GLN A 409 28.28 -31.31 -18.31
N TYR A 410 28.81 -30.12 -18.00
CA TYR A 410 28.06 -29.09 -17.26
C TYR A 410 27.37 -28.04 -18.14
N ASN A 411 26.14 -27.71 -17.76
CA ASN A 411 25.39 -26.49 -18.11
C ASN A 411 25.45 -25.99 -19.57
N PRO A 412 25.17 -26.83 -20.58
CA PRO A 412 25.17 -26.39 -21.97
C PRO A 412 24.10 -25.35 -22.26
N LYS A 413 22.97 -25.38 -21.53
CA LYS A 413 21.85 -24.45 -21.74
C LYS A 413 22.22 -23.00 -21.39
N ASN A 414 22.79 -22.74 -20.20
CA ASN A 414 23.15 -21.37 -19.83
C ASN A 414 24.29 -20.85 -20.71
N TRP A 415 25.27 -21.69 -21.03
CA TRP A 415 26.35 -21.33 -21.96
C TRP A 415 25.83 -20.94 -23.35
N ARG A 416 24.84 -21.67 -23.90
CA ARG A 416 24.18 -21.29 -25.16
C ARG A 416 23.47 -19.94 -25.07
N GLY A 417 22.83 -19.66 -23.93
CA GLY A 417 22.17 -18.38 -23.68
C GLY A 417 23.11 -17.17 -23.78
N MET A 418 24.42 -17.38 -23.61
CA MET A 418 25.42 -16.31 -23.75
C MET A 418 25.63 -15.86 -25.20
N PHE A 419 25.24 -16.64 -26.22
CA PHE A 419 25.28 -16.19 -27.62
C PHE A 419 24.17 -15.19 -27.97
N THR A 420 23.17 -15.04 -27.09
CA THR A 420 22.07 -14.08 -27.24
C THR A 420 22.03 -13.08 -26.08
N ALA A 421 23.07 -13.04 -25.25
CA ALA A 421 23.17 -12.10 -24.15
C ALA A 421 23.40 -10.66 -24.65
N LYS A 422 23.05 -9.68 -23.81
CA LYS A 422 23.29 -8.25 -24.04
C LYS A 422 24.79 -8.04 -24.36
N ASN A 423 25.04 -7.39 -25.49
CA ASN A 423 26.39 -7.17 -26.03
C ASN A 423 26.80 -5.69 -26.11
N THR A 424 26.00 -4.79 -25.54
CA THR A 424 26.28 -3.35 -25.50
C THR A 424 26.30 -2.86 -24.06
N LEU A 425 27.31 -2.09 -23.68
CA LEU A 425 27.34 -1.41 -22.38
C LEU A 425 26.50 -0.13 -22.43
N LYS A 426 25.86 0.23 -21.31
CA LYS A 426 25.31 1.56 -21.04
C LYS A 426 26.36 2.64 -21.36
N SER A 427 25.89 3.77 -21.84
CA SER A 427 26.70 4.98 -22.01
C SER A 427 27.11 5.57 -20.65
N PHE A 428 28.16 6.40 -20.64
CA PHE A 428 28.51 7.13 -19.42
C PHE A 428 27.40 8.10 -18.99
N GLU A 429 26.65 8.68 -19.93
CA GLU A 429 25.48 9.54 -19.61
C GLU A 429 24.38 8.79 -18.86
N GLU A 430 24.06 7.56 -19.29
CA GLU A 430 23.10 6.71 -18.56
C GLU A 430 23.61 6.37 -17.15
N LEU A 431 24.89 6.03 -17.02
CA LEU A 431 25.49 5.74 -15.71
C LEU A 431 25.56 6.99 -14.82
N LYS A 432 25.89 8.15 -15.37
CA LYS A 432 25.89 9.46 -14.69
C LYS A 432 24.49 9.80 -14.19
N SER A 433 23.47 9.62 -15.01
CA SER A 433 22.06 9.78 -14.61
C SER A 433 21.68 8.84 -13.47
N ASP A 434 22.05 7.55 -13.55
CA ASP A 434 21.82 6.58 -12.47
C ASP A 434 22.47 7.03 -11.14
N VAL A 435 23.73 7.50 -11.19
CA VAL A 435 24.45 7.98 -10.00
C VAL A 435 23.81 9.26 -9.46
N ASN A 436 23.49 10.22 -10.31
CA ASN A 436 22.86 11.48 -9.92
C ASN A 436 21.50 11.26 -9.24
N ASN A 437 20.68 10.35 -9.76
CA ASN A 437 19.41 9.97 -9.14
C ASN A 437 19.61 9.34 -7.74
N LYS A 438 20.64 8.50 -7.57
CA LYS A 438 20.99 7.96 -6.24
C LYS A 438 21.39 9.08 -5.26
N THR A 439 22.19 10.04 -5.71
CA THR A 439 22.62 11.19 -4.89
C THR A 439 21.45 12.07 -4.47
N VAL A 440 20.50 12.37 -5.37
CA VAL A 440 19.27 13.13 -5.04
C VAL A 440 18.40 12.40 -4.01
N ASN A 441 18.26 11.08 -4.13
CA ASN A 441 17.53 10.27 -3.15
C ASN A 441 18.24 10.26 -1.79
N PHE A 442 19.57 10.22 -1.80
CA PHE A 442 20.38 10.28 -0.59
C PHE A 442 20.27 11.64 0.10
N PHE A 443 20.35 12.75 -0.64
CA PHE A 443 20.05 14.09 -0.15
C PHE A 443 18.66 14.15 0.52
N THR A 444 17.62 13.69 -0.18
CA THR A 444 16.24 13.69 0.31
C THR A 444 16.11 12.95 1.65
N SER A 445 16.73 11.77 1.73
CA SER A 445 16.73 10.95 2.95
C SER A 445 17.51 11.62 4.09
N SER A 446 18.66 12.22 3.78
CA SER A 446 19.48 12.92 4.79
C SER A 446 18.74 14.11 5.41
N VAL A 447 18.02 14.89 4.62
CA VAL A 447 17.21 16.01 5.12
C VAL A 447 16.04 15.50 5.96
N LEU A 448 15.26 14.55 5.44
CA LEU A 448 14.06 14.04 6.13
C LEU A 448 14.36 13.30 7.44
N ASN A 449 15.54 12.71 7.60
CA ASN A 449 15.89 11.97 8.81
C ASN A 449 16.45 12.87 9.92
N ASN A 450 16.96 14.06 9.58
CA ASN A 450 17.70 14.91 10.53
C ASN A 450 17.02 16.26 10.80
N ILE A 451 16.04 16.67 9.99
CA ILE A 451 15.37 17.99 10.08
C ILE A 451 13.87 17.85 10.45
N LYS A 452 13.41 16.66 10.86
CA LYS A 452 12.01 16.41 11.26
C LYS A 452 11.68 16.82 12.69
#